data_AF-A0A422NEC3-F1
#
_entry.id   AF-A0A422NEC3-F1
#
_cell.length_a   1.000
_cell.length_b   1.000
_cell.length_c   1.000
_cell.angle_alpha   90.00
_cell.angle_beta   90.00
_cell.angle_gamma   90.00
#
_symmetry.space_group_name_H-M   'P 1'
#
loop_
_entity.id
_entity.type
_entity.pdbx_description
1 polymer ?
#
loop_
_entity_poly.entity_id
_entity_poly.type
_entity_poly.pdbx_seq_one_letter_code
_entity_poly.pdbx_strand_id
1 'polypeptide(L)'
;MGKLRDLWSGEAERAVNAPLPVRIARGWDVQPEVLPAKPLAPRRRKYVHVRPNNRDAVSLPHPGQSYNPVDNDHQAALRVAVRKLERKRSADEKFVAMITHGRDTPITGNFSADKTWEEEVQERPQKPKKKTNPKWEEEKKKKRQKKKKKALKASVQAAKRAFPHRRHPKREVAVKEADELGEILAAHEKRQARREAARERRRTVKRDNMQVKSFGRYHHTPLVLDVAPTDKLVGSLRHLNGSCIHPVMDRMKSLEERNLVPPRMRHTYNKRKVLKPKGEVRVKRETFGLLPETTF
;
A
#
# COMPACT_ATOMS: atom_id res chain seq x y z
N MET A 1 -42.53 -46.45 -68.76
CA MET A 1 -42.35 -44.98 -68.78
C MET A 1 -42.27 -44.45 -67.37
N GLY A 2 -41.07 -44.13 -66.86
CA GLY A 2 -40.93 -43.40 -65.60
C GLY A 2 -41.05 -41.90 -65.85
N LYS A 3 -41.89 -41.19 -65.09
CA LYS A 3 -41.91 -39.72 -65.14
C LYS A 3 -40.62 -39.21 -64.51
N LEU A 4 -39.78 -38.52 -65.29
CA LEU A 4 -38.68 -37.72 -64.75
C LEU A 4 -39.26 -36.68 -63.79
N ARG A 5 -38.57 -36.41 -62.68
CA ARG A 5 -38.94 -35.31 -61.79
C ARG A 5 -38.69 -34.00 -62.51
N ASP A 6 -39.68 -33.12 -62.48
CA ASP A 6 -39.50 -31.74 -62.90
C ASP A 6 -38.51 -31.06 -61.93
N LEU A 7 -37.50 -30.40 -62.48
CA LEU A 7 -36.44 -29.71 -61.75
C LEU A 7 -36.62 -28.19 -61.77
N TRP A 8 -37.68 -27.68 -62.43
CA TRP A 8 -37.87 -26.25 -62.70
C TRP A 8 -39.11 -25.66 -62.02
N SER A 9 -39.95 -26.48 -61.39
CA SER A 9 -41.23 -26.05 -60.79
C SER A 9 -41.15 -25.52 -59.35
N GLY A 10 -39.99 -25.62 -58.67
CA GLY A 10 -39.75 -25.06 -57.33
C GLY A 10 -40.48 -25.73 -56.15
N GLU A 11 -41.69 -26.26 -56.34
CA GLU A 11 -42.55 -26.83 -55.29
C GLU A 11 -41.92 -28.02 -54.53
N ALA A 12 -40.91 -28.66 -55.12
CA ALA A 12 -40.19 -29.80 -54.55
C ALA A 12 -38.80 -29.46 -53.98
N GLU A 13 -38.40 -28.19 -53.91
CA GLU A 13 -37.06 -27.75 -53.47
C GLU A 13 -36.81 -27.82 -51.96
N ARG A 14 -36.95 -29.02 -51.38
CA ARG A 14 -36.15 -29.37 -50.20
C ARG A 14 -34.76 -29.78 -50.68
N ALA A 15 -33.83 -28.81 -50.65
CA ALA A 15 -32.42 -29.07 -50.87
C ALA A 15 -31.96 -30.27 -50.03
N VAL A 16 -31.31 -31.26 -50.66
CA VAL A 16 -31.04 -32.58 -50.07
C VAL A 16 -30.21 -32.50 -48.77
N ASN A 17 -29.44 -31.43 -48.60
CA ASN A 17 -28.60 -31.15 -47.43
C ASN A 17 -29.22 -30.17 -46.42
N ALA A 18 -30.49 -29.78 -46.57
CA ALA A 18 -31.18 -28.93 -45.59
C ALA A 18 -31.34 -29.69 -44.26
N PRO A 19 -30.82 -29.18 -43.13
CA PRO A 19 -30.76 -29.94 -41.89
C PRO A 19 -32.17 -30.02 -41.26
N LEU A 20 -32.67 -31.24 -41.09
CA LEU A 20 -34.04 -31.47 -40.60
C LEU A 20 -34.23 -30.98 -39.15
N PRO A 21 -35.40 -30.44 -38.79
CA PRO A 21 -35.70 -30.06 -37.41
C PRO A 21 -35.71 -31.29 -36.51
N VAL A 22 -35.07 -31.18 -35.34
CA VAL A 22 -34.89 -32.28 -34.41
C VAL A 22 -36.04 -32.29 -33.40
N ARG A 23 -36.79 -33.39 -33.38
CA ARG A 23 -37.89 -33.60 -32.45
C ARG A 23 -37.37 -33.84 -31.03
N ILE A 24 -37.64 -32.90 -30.12
CA ILE A 24 -37.25 -33.02 -28.69
C ILE A 24 -38.40 -33.66 -27.89
N ALA A 25 -39.65 -33.34 -28.22
CA ALA A 25 -40.84 -33.88 -27.55
C ALA A 25 -41.99 -34.10 -28.54
N ARG A 26 -43.07 -34.76 -28.11
CA ARG A 26 -44.25 -35.02 -28.95
C ARG A 26 -44.93 -33.70 -29.35
N GLY A 27 -44.69 -33.25 -30.58
CA GLY A 27 -45.19 -31.98 -31.10
C GLY A 27 -44.27 -30.78 -30.86
N TRP A 28 -43.02 -31.00 -30.41
CA TRP A 28 -42.03 -29.94 -30.27
C TRP A 28 -40.75 -30.30 -31.03
N ASP A 29 -40.69 -29.80 -32.26
CA ASP A 29 -39.57 -29.97 -33.19
C ASP A 29 -38.77 -28.64 -33.21
N VAL A 30 -37.45 -28.71 -33.06
CA VAL A 30 -36.58 -27.54 -32.87
C VAL A 30 -35.52 -27.48 -33.96
N GLN A 31 -35.26 -26.28 -34.48
CA GLN A 31 -34.25 -26.08 -35.52
C GLN A 31 -32.85 -26.42 -34.99
N PRO A 32 -32.02 -27.15 -35.76
CA PRO A 32 -30.76 -27.69 -35.28
C PRO A 32 -29.73 -26.63 -34.90
N GLU A 33 -29.86 -25.40 -35.39
CA GLU A 33 -29.06 -24.22 -35.00
C GLU A 33 -29.24 -23.82 -33.53
N VAL A 34 -30.42 -24.06 -32.95
CA VAL A 34 -30.76 -23.73 -31.56
C VAL A 34 -30.24 -24.81 -30.59
N LEU A 35 -29.99 -26.02 -31.10
CA LEU A 35 -29.45 -27.11 -30.30
C LEU A 35 -27.94 -26.96 -30.07
N PRO A 36 -27.42 -27.34 -28.89
CA PRO A 36 -25.98 -27.42 -28.70
C PRO A 36 -25.42 -28.53 -29.61
N ALA A 37 -24.58 -28.14 -30.57
CA ALA A 37 -23.98 -29.02 -31.59
C ALA A 37 -23.24 -30.28 -31.05
N LYS A 38 -23.01 -30.34 -29.73
CA LYS A 38 -22.71 -31.57 -28.98
C LYS A 38 -23.52 -31.54 -27.68
N PRO A 39 -24.57 -32.38 -27.50
CA PRO A 39 -25.46 -32.30 -26.32
C PRO A 39 -24.76 -32.65 -25.00
N LEU A 40 -23.71 -33.47 -25.05
CA LEU A 40 -22.86 -33.83 -23.91
C LEU A 40 -21.70 -32.87 -23.67
N ALA A 41 -21.52 -31.81 -24.48
CA ALA A 41 -20.43 -30.87 -24.25
C ALA A 41 -20.74 -30.00 -23.02
N PRO A 42 -19.74 -29.76 -22.13
CA PRO A 42 -19.94 -28.88 -20.98
C PRO A 42 -20.32 -27.48 -21.46
N ARG A 43 -21.51 -27.00 -21.06
CA ARG A 43 -22.03 -25.68 -21.41
C ARG A 43 -20.97 -24.60 -21.13
N ARG A 44 -20.57 -23.86 -22.17
CA ARG A 44 -19.65 -22.72 -22.03
C ARG A 44 -20.21 -21.75 -20.98
N ARG A 45 -19.33 -21.24 -20.10
CA ARG A 45 -19.73 -20.35 -19.01
C ARG A 45 -20.39 -19.08 -19.58
N LYS A 46 -21.49 -18.62 -18.97
CA LYS A 46 -22.21 -17.40 -19.37
C LYS A 46 -21.36 -16.12 -19.27
N TYR A 47 -20.30 -16.14 -18.47
CA TYR A 47 -19.43 -15.00 -18.23
C TYR A 47 -18.02 -15.25 -18.78
N VAL A 48 -17.47 -14.24 -19.45
CA VAL A 48 -16.07 -14.19 -19.90
C VAL A 48 -15.15 -14.24 -18.67
N HIS A 49 -13.99 -14.88 -18.77
CA HIS A 49 -13.01 -14.83 -17.69
C HIS A 49 -12.47 -13.39 -17.56
N VAL A 50 -12.52 -12.85 -16.34
CA VAL A 50 -11.90 -11.56 -16.01
C VAL A 50 -10.56 -11.84 -15.35
N ARG A 51 -9.49 -11.19 -15.81
CA ARG A 51 -8.14 -11.36 -15.22
C ARG A 51 -8.10 -10.77 -13.80
N PRO A 52 -7.58 -11.47 -12.78
CA PRO A 52 -7.54 -10.96 -11.39
C PRO A 52 -6.63 -9.74 -11.15
N ASN A 53 -5.70 -9.48 -12.08
CA ASN A 53 -4.75 -8.36 -12.13
C ASN A 53 -4.46 -8.05 -13.61
N ASN A 54 -4.12 -6.80 -13.92
CA ASN A 54 -3.74 -6.35 -15.27
C ASN A 54 -2.23 -6.40 -15.55
N ARG A 55 -1.39 -6.76 -14.56
CA ARG A 55 0.07 -6.89 -14.73
C ARG A 55 0.47 -7.81 -15.88
N ASP A 56 1.53 -7.42 -16.58
CA ASP A 56 2.16 -8.16 -17.67
C ASP A 56 2.66 -9.54 -17.23
N ALA A 57 2.74 -10.46 -18.19
CA ALA A 57 3.17 -11.83 -17.93
C ALA A 57 4.68 -11.95 -17.62
N VAL A 58 5.47 -11.01 -18.14
CA VAL A 58 6.91 -10.86 -17.92
C VAL A 58 7.15 -9.39 -17.63
N SER A 59 7.75 -9.08 -16.48
CA SER A 59 8.20 -7.73 -16.17
C SER A 59 9.45 -7.39 -16.98
N LEU A 60 9.54 -6.16 -17.50
CA LEU A 60 10.78 -5.66 -18.08
C LEU A 60 11.86 -5.59 -16.98
N PRO A 61 13.06 -6.19 -17.19
CA PRO A 61 14.16 -6.10 -16.24
C PRO A 61 14.72 -4.67 -16.19
N HIS A 62 15.38 -4.31 -15.10
CA HIS A 62 16.03 -3.01 -14.99
C HIS A 62 17.32 -2.98 -15.85
N PRO A 63 17.62 -1.92 -16.62
CA PRO A 63 18.74 -1.91 -17.57
C PRO A 63 20.11 -2.20 -16.92
N GLY A 64 20.30 -1.75 -15.68
CA GLY A 64 21.46 -2.08 -14.84
C GLY A 64 21.61 -3.56 -14.42
N GLN A 65 20.71 -4.46 -14.83
CA GLN A 65 20.84 -5.92 -14.72
C GLN A 65 21.36 -6.57 -16.01
N SER A 66 21.57 -5.79 -17.08
CA SER A 66 22.11 -6.29 -18.33
C SER A 66 23.56 -6.73 -18.17
N TYR A 67 24.04 -7.50 -19.14
CA TYR A 67 25.38 -8.09 -19.14
C TYR A 67 26.51 -7.04 -19.06
N ASN A 68 26.37 -5.96 -19.82
CA ASN A 68 27.31 -4.83 -19.86
C ASN A 68 26.49 -3.52 -19.76
N PRO A 69 26.13 -3.10 -18.53
CA PRO A 69 25.23 -1.98 -18.30
C PRO A 69 25.96 -0.63 -18.39
N VAL A 70 25.22 0.44 -18.68
CA VAL A 70 25.73 1.81 -18.50
C VAL A 70 25.85 2.11 -17.00
N ASP A 71 26.95 2.76 -16.58
CA ASP A 71 27.25 3.04 -15.16
C ASP A 71 26.09 3.67 -14.39
N ASN A 72 25.39 4.63 -15.00
CA ASN A 72 24.23 5.29 -14.39
C ASN A 72 23.10 4.31 -14.04
N ASP A 73 22.80 3.37 -14.94
CA ASP A 73 21.77 2.36 -14.75
C ASP A 73 22.21 1.25 -13.80
N HIS A 74 23.48 0.86 -13.84
CA HIS A 74 24.08 -0.08 -12.87
C HIS A 74 24.04 0.49 -11.46
N GLN A 75 24.50 1.72 -11.27
CA GLN A 75 24.41 2.42 -9.98
C GLN A 75 22.95 2.60 -9.53
N ALA A 76 22.01 2.88 -10.43
CA ALA A 76 20.58 2.92 -10.09
C ALA A 76 20.06 1.56 -9.60
N ALA A 77 20.44 0.46 -10.27
CA ALA A 77 20.12 -0.91 -9.85
C ALA A 77 20.73 -1.25 -8.47
N LEU A 78 22.02 -0.95 -8.26
CA LEU A 78 22.71 -1.13 -6.98
C LEU A 78 22.05 -0.32 -5.86
N ARG A 79 21.71 0.96 -6.07
CA ARG A 79 20.99 1.79 -5.08
C ARG A 79 19.66 1.16 -4.65
N VAL A 80 18.94 0.50 -5.58
CA VAL A 80 17.70 -0.23 -5.27
C VAL A 80 17.98 -1.53 -4.49
N ALA A 81 19.03 -2.28 -4.85
CA ALA A 81 19.43 -3.49 -4.15
C ALA A 81 19.92 -3.21 -2.72
N VAL A 82 20.87 -2.27 -2.55
CA VAL A 82 21.40 -1.83 -1.25
C VAL A 82 20.28 -1.34 -0.34
N ARG A 83 19.37 -0.48 -0.83
CA ARG A 83 18.20 -0.02 -0.07
C ARG A 83 17.26 -1.16 0.36
N LYS A 84 17.17 -2.27 -0.39
CA LYS A 84 16.43 -3.48 0.05
C LYS A 84 17.18 -4.22 1.18
N LEU A 85 18.52 -4.24 1.15
CA LEU A 85 19.36 -4.91 2.15
C LEU A 85 19.44 -4.11 3.47
N GLU A 86 19.69 -2.79 3.40
CA GLU A 86 19.67 -1.87 4.56
C GLU A 86 18.37 -1.98 5.36
N ARG A 87 17.23 -2.12 4.68
CA ARG A 87 15.92 -2.28 5.30
C ARG A 87 15.74 -3.60 6.03
N LYS A 88 16.35 -4.69 5.54
CA LYS A 88 16.38 -5.97 6.25
C LYS A 88 17.27 -5.85 7.48
N ARG A 89 18.53 -5.46 7.27
CA ARG A 89 19.53 -5.24 8.32
C ARG A 89 18.99 -4.37 9.47
N SER A 90 18.39 -3.22 9.17
CA SER A 90 17.81 -2.32 10.20
C SER A 90 16.49 -2.78 10.81
N ALA A 91 15.88 -3.87 10.32
CA ALA A 91 14.78 -4.57 10.99
C ALA A 91 15.34 -5.70 11.86
N ASP A 92 16.33 -6.43 11.37
CA ASP A 92 17.04 -7.49 12.09
C ASP A 92 17.77 -6.92 13.31
N GLU A 93 18.49 -5.79 13.17
CA GLU A 93 19.14 -5.05 14.26
C GLU A 93 18.14 -4.59 15.34
N LYS A 94 16.94 -4.14 14.94
CA LYS A 94 15.87 -3.75 15.90
C LYS A 94 15.28 -4.96 16.61
N PHE A 95 15.15 -6.08 15.92
CA PHE A 95 14.66 -7.33 16.48
C PHE A 95 15.67 -7.92 17.48
N VAL A 96 16.97 -7.90 17.16
CA VAL A 96 18.04 -8.24 18.10
C VAL A 96 18.03 -7.30 19.29
N ALA A 97 18.02 -5.98 19.08
CA ALA A 97 17.99 -5.00 20.17
C ALA A 97 16.79 -5.20 21.11
N MET A 98 15.61 -5.51 20.58
CA MET A 98 14.40 -5.82 21.36
C MET A 98 14.54 -7.11 22.19
N ILE A 99 15.28 -8.12 21.70
CA ILE A 99 15.52 -9.39 22.40
C ILE A 99 16.65 -9.30 23.43
N THR A 100 17.66 -8.44 23.19
CA THR A 100 18.76 -8.19 24.14
C THR A 100 18.40 -7.17 25.22
N HIS A 101 17.37 -6.35 25.01
CA HIS A 101 16.96 -5.30 25.96
C HIS A 101 16.58 -5.90 27.32
N GLY A 102 17.41 -5.62 28.34
CA GLY A 102 17.20 -6.08 29.71
C GLY A 102 17.58 -7.55 29.95
N ARG A 103 18.24 -8.23 29.00
CA ARG A 103 18.68 -9.62 29.16
C ARG A 103 19.67 -9.79 30.32
N ASP A 104 20.60 -8.85 30.43
CA ASP A 104 21.75 -8.92 31.34
C ASP A 104 21.63 -7.94 32.52
N THR A 105 20.50 -7.22 32.63
CA THR A 105 20.18 -6.38 33.78
C THR A 105 19.42 -7.20 34.84
N PRO A 106 19.93 -7.35 36.08
CA PRO A 106 19.18 -8.04 37.13
C PRO A 106 17.92 -7.26 37.49
N ILE A 107 16.76 -7.91 37.46
CA ILE A 107 15.47 -7.29 37.78
C ILE A 107 15.33 -7.19 39.31
N THR A 108 15.83 -6.10 39.88
CA THR A 108 15.72 -5.81 41.32
C THR A 108 14.50 -4.95 41.62
N GLY A 109 13.33 -5.57 41.82
CA GLY A 109 12.10 -4.87 42.20
C GLY A 109 10.98 -5.82 42.64
N ASN A 110 10.19 -5.41 43.63
CA ASN A 110 8.98 -6.12 44.06
C ASN A 110 7.80 -5.67 43.18
N PHE A 111 7.19 -6.61 42.44
CA PHE A 111 6.13 -6.38 41.44
C PHE A 111 4.76 -5.88 42.00
N SER A 112 4.71 -5.39 43.24
CA SER A 112 3.47 -5.14 43.99
C SER A 112 3.20 -3.66 44.32
N ALA A 113 3.98 -2.72 43.76
CA ALA A 113 4.08 -1.35 44.27
C ALA A 113 3.66 -0.22 43.29
N ASP A 114 3.37 -0.51 42.02
CA ASP A 114 3.03 0.51 41.02
C ASP A 114 1.61 1.07 41.25
N LYS A 115 1.53 2.21 41.93
CA LYS A 115 0.29 2.82 42.43
C LYS A 115 0.15 4.32 42.10
N THR A 116 0.86 4.77 41.08
CA THR A 116 1.23 6.18 40.83
C THR A 116 0.41 6.88 39.72
N TRP A 117 -0.84 6.46 39.48
CA TRP A 117 -1.68 7.01 38.39
C TRP A 117 -2.86 7.89 38.86
N GLU A 118 -3.10 8.03 40.17
CA GLU A 118 -4.35 8.66 40.68
C GLU A 118 -4.18 10.10 41.23
N GLU A 119 -2.96 10.61 41.46
CA GLU A 119 -2.76 11.88 42.19
C GLU A 119 -2.76 13.18 41.34
N GLU A 120 -2.64 13.11 40.00
CA GLU A 120 -2.37 14.30 39.17
C GLU A 120 -3.62 15.14 38.79
N VAL A 121 -4.77 14.94 39.46
CA VAL A 121 -6.09 15.50 39.04
C VAL A 121 -6.78 16.33 40.13
N GLN A 122 -6.10 17.34 40.69
CA GLN A 122 -6.72 18.35 41.56
C GLN A 122 -6.44 19.80 41.10
N GLU A 123 -7.49 20.45 40.56
CA GLU A 123 -7.45 21.82 40.04
C GLU A 123 -7.35 22.90 41.15
N ARG A 124 -6.84 24.09 40.79
CA ARG A 124 -6.87 25.29 41.65
C ARG A 124 -7.62 26.46 40.98
N PRO A 125 -8.73 26.95 41.55
CA PRO A 125 -9.48 28.10 41.01
C PRO A 125 -8.88 29.45 41.41
N GLN A 126 -8.96 30.44 40.51
CA GLN A 126 -8.55 31.85 40.76
C GLN A 126 -9.76 32.78 40.93
N LYS A 127 -9.61 33.88 41.70
CA LYS A 127 -10.67 34.90 41.94
C LYS A 127 -10.34 36.25 41.26
N PRO A 128 -11.31 36.93 40.62
CA PRO A 128 -11.10 38.24 39.96
C PRO A 128 -11.34 39.45 40.90
N LYS A 129 -10.85 40.64 40.50
CA LYS A 129 -11.15 41.95 41.13
C LYS A 129 -11.68 42.98 40.11
N LYS A 130 -12.37 44.03 40.57
CA LYS A 130 -13.11 45.02 39.76
C LYS A 130 -12.48 46.43 39.73
N LYS A 131 -12.89 47.17 38.69
CA LYS A 131 -12.64 48.59 38.29
C LYS A 131 -12.87 49.65 39.39
N THR A 132 -12.26 50.83 39.20
CA THR A 132 -12.77 52.16 39.64
C THR A 132 -12.36 53.29 38.65
N ASN A 133 -13.04 54.45 38.72
CA ASN A 133 -12.85 55.67 37.90
C ASN A 133 -13.51 56.87 38.63
N PRO A 134 -12.91 58.08 38.72
CA PRO A 134 -13.52 59.31 38.17
C PRO A 134 -12.45 60.26 37.53
N LYS A 135 -12.72 61.26 36.66
CA LYS A 135 -13.62 62.45 36.64
C LYS A 135 -13.23 63.59 37.61
N TRP A 136 -13.19 64.89 37.25
CA TRP A 136 -13.58 65.61 35.99
C TRP A 136 -12.42 66.49 35.38
N GLU A 137 -12.37 67.81 35.05
CA GLU A 137 -13.27 69.00 34.94
C GLU A 137 -12.65 70.12 34.01
N GLU A 138 -13.34 71.25 33.70
CA GLU A 138 -12.74 72.54 33.16
C GLU A 138 -12.30 73.52 34.31
N GLU A 139 -11.85 74.79 34.20
CA GLU A 139 -11.87 75.86 33.18
C GLU A 139 -10.73 76.90 33.43
N LYS A 140 -10.22 77.59 32.38
CA LYS A 140 -10.13 79.08 32.32
C LYS A 140 -9.74 79.59 30.91
N LYS A 141 -10.64 80.35 30.28
CA LYS A 141 -10.43 81.16 29.05
C LYS A 141 -10.04 82.61 29.48
N LYS A 142 -9.42 83.52 28.71
CA LYS A 142 -9.36 83.77 27.25
C LYS A 142 -8.04 84.48 26.86
N LYS A 143 -7.22 83.93 25.94
CA LYS A 143 -6.22 84.68 25.11
C LYS A 143 -5.77 83.91 23.85
N ARG A 144 -6.62 83.00 23.33
CA ARG A 144 -6.15 81.77 22.65
C ARG A 144 -6.76 81.49 21.25
N GLN A 145 -7.56 82.38 20.65
CA GLN A 145 -8.42 82.02 19.49
C GLN A 145 -7.70 81.68 18.17
N LYS A 146 -6.67 82.42 17.72
CA LYS A 146 -5.89 81.99 16.52
C LYS A 146 -5.08 80.71 16.77
N LYS A 147 -4.55 80.49 17.98
CA LYS A 147 -3.94 79.20 18.37
C LYS A 147 -4.98 78.07 18.52
N LYS A 148 -6.24 78.35 18.87
CA LYS A 148 -7.30 77.33 19.09
C LYS A 148 -7.61 76.46 17.86
N LYS A 149 -7.63 76.97 16.61
CA LYS A 149 -7.92 76.11 15.44
C LYS A 149 -6.80 75.08 15.16
N LYS A 150 -5.52 75.48 15.25
CA LYS A 150 -4.39 74.52 15.19
C LYS A 150 -4.39 73.59 16.41
N ALA A 151 -4.61 74.13 17.62
CA ALA A 151 -4.66 73.35 18.85
C ALA A 151 -5.86 72.37 18.92
N LEU A 152 -6.99 72.65 18.27
CA LEU A 152 -8.13 71.73 18.16
C LEU A 152 -7.85 70.59 17.17
N LYS A 153 -7.25 70.86 16.01
CA LYS A 153 -6.80 69.77 15.12
C LYS A 153 -5.73 68.91 15.80
N ALA A 154 -4.78 69.55 16.50
CA ALA A 154 -3.78 68.86 17.30
C ALA A 154 -4.37 68.10 18.49
N SER A 155 -5.35 68.64 19.23
CA SER A 155 -5.96 67.95 20.37
C SER A 155 -6.91 66.84 19.95
N VAL A 156 -7.59 66.94 18.81
CA VAL A 156 -8.39 65.84 18.23
C VAL A 156 -7.47 64.72 17.72
N GLN A 157 -6.34 65.03 17.08
CA GLN A 157 -5.34 64.02 16.73
C GLN A 157 -4.64 63.44 17.97
N ALA A 158 -4.31 64.26 18.96
CA ALA A 158 -3.74 63.81 20.23
C ALA A 158 -4.72 62.93 21.00
N ALA A 159 -6.00 63.28 21.10
CA ALA A 159 -7.04 62.41 21.68
C ALA A 159 -7.17 61.10 20.91
N LYS A 160 -7.22 61.12 19.56
CA LYS A 160 -7.21 59.91 18.73
C LYS A 160 -5.96 59.03 18.92
N ARG A 161 -4.83 59.59 19.39
CA ARG A 161 -3.61 58.85 19.77
C ARG A 161 -3.63 58.42 21.26
N ALA A 162 -4.13 59.26 22.15
CA ALA A 162 -4.20 59.12 23.60
C ALA A 162 -5.43 58.34 24.10
N PHE A 163 -6.12 57.63 23.21
CA PHE A 163 -7.04 56.54 23.57
C PHE A 163 -6.39 55.16 23.28
N PRO A 164 -5.33 54.74 24.00
CA PRO A 164 -4.88 53.35 23.94
C PRO A 164 -6.03 52.42 24.39
N HIS A 165 -6.84 52.87 25.35
CA HIS A 165 -8.01 52.18 25.89
C HIS A 165 -9.13 51.88 24.87
N ARG A 166 -9.07 52.45 23.66
CA ARG A 166 -10.01 52.18 22.55
C ARG A 166 -9.39 51.27 21.47
N ARG A 167 -8.11 50.92 21.61
CA ARG A 167 -7.49 49.79 20.92
C ARG A 167 -7.69 48.58 21.82
N HIS A 168 -8.07 47.44 21.25
CA HIS A 168 -8.15 46.20 22.03
C HIS A 168 -6.76 45.90 22.63
N PRO A 169 -6.63 45.46 23.89
CA PRO A 169 -5.31 45.24 24.52
C PRO A 169 -4.48 44.15 23.82
N LYS A 170 -5.13 43.31 23.00
CA LYS A 170 -4.49 42.35 22.10
C LYS A 170 -4.46 42.78 20.62
N ARG A 171 -4.63 44.06 20.28
CA ARG A 171 -4.70 44.51 18.87
C ARG A 171 -3.43 44.18 18.09
N GLU A 172 -2.26 44.29 18.70
CA GLU A 172 -0.99 43.97 18.05
C GLU A 172 -0.81 42.46 17.84
N VAL A 173 -1.41 41.64 18.72
CA VAL A 173 -1.51 40.18 18.53
C VAL A 173 -2.45 39.88 17.35
N ALA A 174 -3.64 40.49 17.34
CA ALA A 174 -4.63 40.31 16.27
C ALA A 174 -4.19 40.83 14.89
N VAL A 175 -3.22 41.75 14.83
CA VAL A 175 -2.56 42.16 13.58
C VAL A 175 -1.57 41.08 13.14
N LYS A 176 -0.69 40.60 14.03
CA LYS A 176 0.24 39.49 13.71
C LYS A 176 -0.50 38.22 13.30
N GLU A 177 -1.55 37.83 14.03
CA GLU A 177 -2.43 36.72 13.67
C GLU A 177 -3.04 36.91 12.26
N ALA A 178 -3.41 38.14 11.89
CA ALA A 178 -3.96 38.45 10.56
C ALA A 178 -2.90 38.47 9.44
N ASP A 179 -1.67 38.87 9.75
CA ASP A 179 -0.53 38.79 8.82
C ASP A 179 -0.12 37.31 8.59
N GLU A 180 -0.09 36.51 9.68
CA GLU A 180 0.22 35.06 9.67
C GLU A 180 -0.87 34.21 8.98
N LEU A 181 -2.13 34.67 8.92
CA LEU A 181 -3.23 33.95 8.24
C LEU A 181 -2.89 33.59 6.79
N GLY A 182 -2.14 34.44 6.07
CA GLY A 182 -1.72 34.15 4.69
C GLY A 182 -0.82 32.91 4.59
N GLU A 183 0.12 32.76 5.53
CA GLU A 183 0.99 31.58 5.59
C GLU A 183 0.22 30.32 6.02
N ILE A 184 -0.69 30.46 6.99
CA ILE A 184 -1.54 29.37 7.48
C ILE A 184 -2.44 28.84 6.36
N LEU A 185 -3.05 29.73 5.56
CA LEU A 185 -3.85 29.36 4.39
C LEU A 185 -3.01 28.67 3.32
N ALA A 186 -1.86 29.25 2.94
CA ALA A 186 -0.96 28.63 1.96
C ALA A 186 -0.42 27.26 2.42
N ALA A 187 -0.16 27.09 3.72
CA ALA A 187 0.23 25.81 4.31
C ALA A 187 -0.92 24.80 4.35
N HIS A 188 -2.16 25.25 4.57
CA HIS A 188 -3.36 24.44 4.47
C HIS A 188 -3.63 23.98 3.03
N GLU A 189 -3.55 24.87 2.04
CA GLU A 189 -3.69 24.54 0.61
C GLU A 189 -2.65 23.52 0.15
N LYS A 190 -1.36 23.75 0.44
CA LYS A 190 -0.28 22.78 0.16
C LYS A 190 -0.55 21.42 0.83
N ARG A 191 -1.16 21.41 2.02
CA ARG A 191 -1.56 20.19 2.74
C ARG A 191 -2.76 19.49 2.09
N GLN A 192 -3.76 20.23 1.58
CA GLN A 192 -4.91 19.65 0.88
C GLN A 192 -4.51 19.13 -0.51
N ALA A 193 -3.80 19.92 -1.32
CA ALA A 193 -3.28 19.47 -2.63
C ALA A 193 -2.44 18.20 -2.51
N ARG A 194 -1.57 18.10 -1.48
CA ARG A 194 -0.81 16.86 -1.18
C ARG A 194 -1.71 15.68 -0.80
N ARG A 195 -2.82 15.92 -0.07
CA ARG A 195 -3.81 14.88 0.27
C ARG A 195 -4.63 14.45 -0.94
N GLU A 196 -4.95 15.36 -1.84
CA GLU A 196 -5.76 15.12 -3.03
C GLU A 196 -4.95 14.37 -4.09
N ALA A 197 -3.75 14.82 -4.42
CA ALA A 197 -2.82 14.06 -5.25
C ALA A 197 -2.54 12.65 -4.69
N ALA A 198 -2.50 12.49 -3.35
CA ALA A 198 -2.38 11.17 -2.71
C ALA A 198 -3.67 10.33 -2.80
N ARG A 199 -4.86 10.94 -2.76
CA ARG A 199 -6.15 10.26 -3.01
C ARG A 199 -6.28 9.84 -4.48
N GLU A 200 -5.83 10.67 -5.42
CA GLU A 200 -5.85 10.39 -6.85
C GLU A 200 -4.89 9.27 -7.23
N ARG A 201 -3.64 9.31 -6.75
CA ARG A 201 -2.69 8.19 -6.89
C ARG A 201 -3.21 6.87 -6.32
N ARG A 202 -4.08 6.91 -5.29
CA ARG A 202 -4.79 5.72 -4.76
C ARG A 202 -6.01 5.32 -5.60
N ARG A 203 -6.60 6.24 -6.37
CA ARG A 203 -7.71 5.98 -7.32
C ARG A 203 -7.20 5.40 -8.63
N THR A 204 -6.09 5.90 -9.19
CA THR A 204 -5.45 5.34 -10.40
C THR A 204 -5.02 3.90 -10.15
N VAL A 205 -4.13 3.64 -9.18
CA VAL A 205 -3.63 2.29 -8.86
C VAL A 205 -4.76 1.26 -8.62
N LYS A 206 -5.94 1.71 -8.14
CA LYS A 206 -7.15 0.87 -8.03
C LYS A 206 -7.87 0.63 -9.36
N ARG A 207 -8.03 1.65 -10.22
CA ARG A 207 -8.57 1.51 -11.59
C ARG A 207 -7.69 0.58 -12.43
N ASP A 208 -6.38 0.84 -12.40
CA ASP A 208 -5.35 0.09 -13.12
C ASP A 208 -5.29 -1.39 -12.68
N ASN A 209 -5.81 -1.69 -11.47
CA ASN A 209 -5.81 -3.01 -10.82
C ASN A 209 -4.43 -3.64 -10.59
N MET A 210 -3.35 -2.87 -10.75
CA MET A 210 -1.95 -3.31 -10.68
C MET A 210 -1.45 -3.72 -9.28
N GLN A 211 -2.32 -3.75 -8.27
CA GLN A 211 -1.98 -4.13 -6.89
C GLN A 211 -2.09 -5.66 -6.70
N VAL A 212 -1.01 -6.27 -6.22
CA VAL A 212 -1.01 -7.68 -5.78
C VAL A 212 -1.96 -7.83 -4.59
N LYS A 213 -2.87 -8.81 -4.65
CA LYS A 213 -3.89 -9.09 -3.63
C LYS A 213 -3.42 -10.28 -2.80
N SER A 214 -3.53 -10.21 -1.48
CA SER A 214 -3.14 -11.32 -0.59
C SER A 214 -4.21 -12.42 -0.61
N PHE A 215 -3.84 -13.63 -1.04
CA PHE A 215 -4.71 -14.81 -1.03
C PHE A 215 -4.30 -15.78 0.07
N GLY A 216 -5.14 -15.92 1.09
CA GLY A 216 -4.90 -16.80 2.24
C GLY A 216 -3.87 -16.23 3.22
N ARG A 217 -3.17 -17.13 3.92
CA ARG A 217 -2.30 -16.80 5.07
C ARG A 217 -0.99 -16.08 4.71
N TYR A 218 -0.47 -16.29 3.51
CA TYR A 218 0.85 -15.79 3.12
C TYR A 218 0.72 -14.54 2.23
N HIS A 219 1.68 -13.62 2.37
CA HIS A 219 1.80 -12.47 1.49
C HIS A 219 2.81 -12.77 0.38
N HIS A 220 2.61 -12.16 -0.79
CA HIS A 220 3.58 -12.24 -1.87
C HIS A 220 4.92 -11.62 -1.45
N THR A 221 6.00 -12.36 -1.63
CA THR A 221 7.37 -11.91 -1.42
C THR A 221 8.06 -11.65 -2.76
N PRO A 222 8.34 -10.39 -3.13
CA PRO A 222 9.02 -10.07 -4.39
C PRO A 222 10.49 -10.49 -4.31
N LEU A 223 11.07 -10.79 -5.46
CA LEU A 223 12.49 -11.16 -5.56
C LEU A 223 13.43 -9.98 -5.21
N VAL A 224 14.66 -10.33 -4.85
CA VAL A 224 15.77 -9.37 -4.83
C VAL A 224 16.06 -8.95 -6.27
N LEU A 225 16.63 -7.77 -6.47
CA LEU A 225 17.07 -7.37 -7.81
C LEU A 225 18.40 -8.10 -8.10
N ASP A 226 18.47 -8.88 -9.17
CA ASP A 226 19.69 -9.60 -9.57
C ASP A 226 20.64 -8.62 -10.26
N VAL A 227 21.73 -8.25 -9.58
CA VAL A 227 22.71 -7.25 -10.04
C VAL A 227 24.09 -7.71 -9.61
N ALA A 228 25.04 -7.78 -10.54
CA ALA A 228 26.43 -8.04 -10.20
C ALA A 228 27.03 -6.82 -9.47
N PRO A 229 27.77 -6.99 -8.36
CA PRO A 229 28.60 -5.92 -7.81
C PRO A 229 29.69 -5.54 -8.83
N THR A 230 30.21 -4.32 -8.75
CA THR A 230 31.18 -3.76 -9.72
C THR A 230 32.38 -4.67 -9.96
N ASP A 231 32.93 -5.26 -8.89
CA ASP A 231 34.07 -6.19 -8.91
C ASP A 231 33.79 -7.51 -9.67
N LYS A 232 32.53 -7.76 -10.05
CA LYS A 232 32.07 -8.93 -10.81
C LYS A 232 31.41 -8.56 -12.15
N LEU A 233 31.41 -7.28 -12.53
CA LEU A 233 31.15 -6.89 -13.92
C LEU A 233 32.34 -7.36 -14.77
N VAL A 234 32.05 -8.01 -15.90
CA VAL A 234 33.04 -8.58 -16.82
C VAL A 234 32.81 -8.02 -18.21
N GLY A 235 33.89 -7.70 -18.94
CA GLY A 235 33.79 -7.15 -20.30
C GLY A 235 33.65 -8.18 -21.44
N SER A 236 33.85 -9.47 -21.17
CA SER A 236 33.68 -10.56 -22.15
C SER A 236 32.73 -11.66 -21.66
N LEU A 237 31.68 -11.93 -22.46
CA LEU A 237 30.56 -12.82 -22.14
C LEU A 237 30.97 -14.24 -21.74
N ARG A 238 32.16 -14.69 -22.16
CA ARG A 238 32.76 -15.98 -21.76
C ARG A 238 33.00 -16.11 -20.25
N HIS A 239 33.09 -14.99 -19.54
CA HIS A 239 33.30 -14.93 -18.09
C HIS A 239 32.03 -14.57 -17.32
N LEU A 240 30.86 -14.56 -17.99
CA LEU A 240 29.60 -14.28 -17.32
C LEU A 240 29.20 -15.43 -16.39
N ASN A 241 29.24 -15.17 -15.09
CA ASN A 241 28.54 -15.99 -14.11
C ASN A 241 27.02 -15.79 -14.30
N GLY A 242 26.27 -16.88 -14.39
CA GLY A 242 24.82 -16.84 -14.61
C GLY A 242 24.03 -16.12 -13.50
N SER A 243 22.79 -15.74 -13.80
CA SER A 243 21.87 -15.09 -12.85
C SER A 243 21.72 -15.90 -11.55
N CYS A 244 21.79 -15.22 -10.40
CA CYS A 244 21.55 -15.90 -9.12
C CYS A 244 20.07 -16.29 -8.93
N ILE A 245 19.16 -15.67 -9.68
CA ILE A 245 17.75 -16.06 -9.76
C ILE A 245 17.56 -17.18 -10.79
N HIS A 246 17.01 -18.30 -10.33
CA HIS A 246 16.57 -19.39 -11.21
C HIS A 246 15.25 -19.02 -11.92
N PRO A 247 15.11 -19.18 -13.26
CA PRO A 247 13.97 -18.65 -14.03
C PRO A 247 12.61 -19.25 -13.66
N VAL A 248 12.57 -20.44 -13.07
CA VAL A 248 11.32 -21.02 -12.54
C VAL A 248 10.81 -20.26 -11.31
N MET A 249 11.70 -19.69 -10.48
CA MET A 249 11.31 -18.88 -9.32
C MET A 249 10.74 -17.53 -9.76
N ASP A 250 11.34 -16.92 -10.78
CA ASP A 250 10.82 -15.69 -11.40
C ASP A 250 9.41 -15.90 -11.99
N ARG A 251 9.23 -16.94 -12.83
CA ARG A 251 7.90 -17.30 -13.37
C ARG A 251 6.88 -17.60 -12.27
N MET A 252 7.28 -18.26 -11.19
CA MET A 252 6.41 -18.52 -10.04
C MET A 252 5.97 -17.20 -9.36
N LYS A 253 6.90 -16.26 -9.15
CA LYS A 253 6.57 -14.95 -8.57
C LYS A 253 5.74 -14.06 -9.50
N SER A 254 5.97 -14.10 -10.81
CA SER A 254 5.09 -13.47 -11.80
C SER A 254 3.65 -14.02 -11.76
N LEU A 255 3.46 -15.30 -11.46
CA LEU A 255 2.11 -15.89 -11.25
C LEU A 255 1.48 -15.49 -9.92
N GLU A 256 2.27 -15.30 -8.85
CA GLU A 256 1.81 -14.72 -7.58
C GLU A 256 1.39 -13.25 -7.76
N GLU A 257 2.22 -12.41 -8.39
CA GLU A 257 1.94 -10.99 -8.59
C GLU A 257 0.68 -10.77 -9.42
N ARG A 258 0.49 -11.57 -10.48
CA ARG A 258 -0.72 -11.54 -11.32
C ARG A 258 -1.96 -12.12 -10.64
N ASN A 259 -1.88 -12.51 -9.36
CA ASN A 259 -2.98 -13.09 -8.60
C ASN A 259 -3.55 -14.38 -9.24
N LEU A 260 -2.73 -15.13 -9.99
CA LEU A 260 -3.12 -16.37 -10.68
C LEU A 260 -2.81 -17.61 -9.82
N VAL A 261 -1.73 -17.55 -9.04
CA VAL A 261 -1.35 -18.58 -8.06
C VAL A 261 -1.23 -17.91 -6.69
N PRO A 262 -1.85 -18.43 -5.62
CA PRO A 262 -1.68 -17.85 -4.29
C PRO A 262 -0.26 -18.12 -3.76
N PRO A 263 0.39 -17.17 -3.05
CA PRO A 263 1.67 -17.40 -2.40
C PRO A 263 1.57 -18.54 -1.38
N ARG A 264 2.53 -19.47 -1.39
CA ARG A 264 2.54 -20.67 -0.54
C ARG A 264 3.93 -20.95 0.04
N MET A 265 3.96 -21.40 1.28
CA MET A 265 5.17 -21.95 1.91
C MET A 265 5.26 -23.46 1.67
N ARG A 266 6.47 -23.99 1.45
CA ARG A 266 6.70 -25.44 1.35
C ARG A 266 6.39 -26.08 2.71
N HIS A 267 5.35 -26.92 2.77
CA HIS A 267 5.01 -27.64 4.00
C HIS A 267 5.93 -28.85 4.18
N THR A 268 6.72 -28.87 5.26
CA THR A 268 7.52 -30.04 5.64
C THR A 268 6.64 -31.04 6.40
N TYR A 269 6.67 -32.31 5.98
CA TYR A 269 5.89 -33.36 6.63
C TYR A 269 6.55 -33.77 7.96
N ASN A 270 5.97 -33.31 9.06
CA ASN A 270 6.40 -33.68 10.41
C ASN A 270 6.04 -35.15 10.71
N LYS A 271 6.92 -36.09 10.32
CA LYS A 271 6.76 -37.54 10.56
C LYS A 271 6.33 -37.87 12.00
N ARG A 272 6.88 -37.15 12.99
CA ARG A 272 6.56 -37.26 14.43
C ARG A 272 5.08 -37.02 14.80
N LYS A 273 4.25 -36.42 13.93
CA LYS A 273 2.83 -36.14 14.22
C LYS A 273 1.84 -37.16 13.65
N VAL A 274 2.29 -38.11 12.83
CA VAL A 274 1.39 -39.10 12.19
C VAL A 274 1.48 -40.47 12.85
N LEU A 275 2.60 -40.82 13.47
CA LEU A 275 2.68 -42.01 14.33
C LEU A 275 2.17 -41.69 15.74
N LYS A 276 0.84 -41.70 15.91
CA LYS A 276 0.21 -42.08 17.19
C LYS A 276 -0.03 -43.59 17.16
N PRO A 277 0.85 -44.42 17.71
CA PRO A 277 0.64 -45.86 17.76
C PRO A 277 -0.55 -46.17 18.69
N LYS A 278 -1.70 -46.57 18.09
CA LYS A 278 -2.73 -47.33 18.80
C LYS A 278 -2.25 -48.78 18.89
N GLY A 279 -1.46 -49.08 19.91
CA GLY A 279 -0.85 -50.39 20.11
C GLY A 279 0.67 -50.32 20.25
N GLU A 280 1.17 -51.07 21.23
CA GLU A 280 2.55 -51.29 21.66
C GLU A 280 3.69 -50.94 20.67
N VAL A 281 4.56 -50.00 21.07
CA VAL A 281 5.89 -49.86 20.46
C VAL A 281 6.83 -50.88 21.10
N ARG A 282 6.87 -52.10 20.56
CA ARG A 282 7.99 -53.02 20.82
C ARG A 282 9.26 -52.44 20.19
N VAL A 283 10.05 -51.73 21.00
CA VAL A 283 11.38 -51.25 20.60
C VAL A 283 12.30 -52.44 20.41
N LYS A 284 12.40 -52.96 19.18
CA LYS A 284 13.55 -53.77 18.79
C LYS A 284 14.79 -52.89 18.90
N ARG A 285 15.61 -53.12 19.92
CA ARG A 285 16.99 -52.63 19.97
C ARG A 285 17.79 -53.43 18.96
N GLU A 286 17.74 -53.01 17.70
CA GLU A 286 18.69 -53.45 16.69
C GLU A 286 20.06 -52.90 17.09
N THR A 287 20.90 -53.79 17.64
CA THR A 287 22.29 -53.51 17.97
C THR A 287 23.06 -53.40 16.66
N PHE A 288 23.06 -52.21 16.07
CA PHE A 288 24.01 -51.86 15.02
C PHE A 288 25.42 -52.12 15.56
N GLY A 289 26.12 -53.07 14.96
CA GLY A 289 27.50 -53.37 15.29
C GLY A 289 28.39 -52.15 15.07
N LEU A 290 29.52 -52.11 15.77
CA LEU A 290 30.55 -51.09 15.58
C LEU A 290 30.95 -51.06 14.10
N LEU A 291 30.78 -49.91 13.45
CA LEU A 291 31.35 -49.66 12.13
C LEU A 291 32.87 -49.71 12.28
N PRO A 292 33.60 -50.46 11.42
CA PRO A 292 35.05 -50.50 11.49
C PRO A 292 35.62 -49.11 11.17
N GLU A 293 36.59 -48.68 11.97
CA GLU A 293 37.25 -47.39 11.81
C GLU A 293 38.06 -47.37 10.51
N THR A 294 37.59 -46.59 9.53
CA THR A 294 38.33 -46.34 8.29
C THR A 294 39.26 -45.16 8.52
N THR A 295 40.56 -45.45 8.62
CA THR A 295 41.60 -44.42 8.74
C THR A 295 41.75 -43.64 7.44
N PHE A 296 42.01 -42.34 7.59
CA PHE A 296 42.47 -41.38 6.59
C PHE A 296 43.50 -40.47 7.25
#